data_AF-A0A8T1VXQ0-F1
#
_entry.id   AF-A0A8T1VXQ0-F1
#
_cell.length_a   1.000
_cell.length_b   1.000
_cell.length_c   1.000
_cell.angle_alpha   90.00
_cell.angle_beta   90.00
_cell.angle_gamma   90.00
#
_symmetry.space_group_name_H-M   'P 1'
#
loop_
_entity.id
_entity.type
_entity.pdbx_description
1 polymer ?
#
loop_
_entity_poly.entity_id
_entity_poly.type
_entity_poly.pdbx_seq_one_letter_code
_entity_poly.pdbx_strand_id
1 'polypeptide(L)'
;MIGFGGSFTDVTAINVYKLSSTLEYMMLDQYFSDTGLQYSFGHVPIASTDFSTSIYSYNDVEGDLEMENFSIDVDKSPKSNKIDLIQRALQTSSHGMKMYASSRAPPAWMTTKNTTINCSLKGSPGEEEYW
;
A
#
# COMPACT_ATOMS: atom_id res chain seq x y z
N MET A 1 18.85 -13.38 8.42
CA MET A 1 17.90 -12.28 8.72
C MET A 1 17.73 -11.46 7.44
N ILE A 2 16.49 -11.16 7.01
CA ILE A 2 16.22 -10.57 5.67
C ILE A 2 16.33 -9.03 5.70
N GLY A 3 16.06 -8.39 6.84
CA GLY A 3 16.17 -6.95 7.08
C GLY A 3 15.28 -6.51 8.25
N PHE A 4 15.24 -5.20 8.51
CA PHE A 4 14.32 -4.56 9.45
C PHE A 4 13.65 -3.35 8.80
N GLY A 5 12.42 -3.05 9.21
CA GLY A 5 11.82 -1.77 8.88
C GLY A 5 10.33 -1.69 9.24
N GLY A 6 9.54 -1.06 8.38
CA GLY A 6 8.17 -0.66 8.71
C GLY A 6 7.18 -0.78 7.55
N SER A 7 5.94 -0.34 7.79
CA SER A 7 4.84 -0.42 6.83
C SER A 7 4.42 0.94 6.29
N PHE A 8 4.29 1.03 4.97
CA PHE A 8 3.84 2.21 4.24
C PHE A 8 2.32 2.17 4.08
N THR A 9 1.58 2.29 5.19
CA THR A 9 0.11 2.39 5.15
C THR A 9 -0.33 3.79 4.70
N ASP A 10 -1.60 3.92 4.30
CA ASP A 10 -2.16 5.23 3.93
C ASP A 10 -2.09 6.22 5.10
N VAL A 11 -2.39 5.75 6.32
CA VAL A 11 -2.26 6.56 7.54
C VAL A 11 -0.81 7.00 7.79
N THR A 12 0.19 6.14 7.56
CA THR A 12 1.61 6.52 7.66
C THR A 12 1.90 7.68 6.72
N ALA A 13 1.55 7.55 5.44
CA ALA A 13 1.80 8.60 4.45
C ALA A 13 1.05 9.90 4.80
N ILE A 14 -0.25 9.82 5.07
CA ILE A 14 -1.06 10.99 5.44
C ILE A 14 -0.47 11.73 6.65
N ASN A 15 0.01 11.02 7.67
CA ASN A 15 0.59 11.67 8.84
C ASN A 15 1.96 12.27 8.56
N VAL A 16 2.79 11.63 7.73
CA VAL A 16 4.09 12.19 7.33
C VAL A 16 3.90 13.50 6.56
N TYR A 17 2.98 13.55 5.59
CA TYR A 17 2.70 14.76 4.81
C TYR A 17 1.91 15.85 5.59
N LYS A 18 1.45 15.56 6.81
CA LYS A 18 0.90 16.58 7.73
C LYS A 18 1.98 17.29 8.55
N LEU A 19 3.20 16.78 8.57
CA LEU A 19 4.32 17.42 9.26
C LEU A 19 4.77 18.69 8.52
N SER A 20 5.52 19.54 9.20
CA SER A 20 6.30 20.58 8.50
C SER A 20 7.38 19.92 7.64
N SER A 21 7.79 20.59 6.57
CA SER A 21 8.84 20.07 5.67
C SER A 21 10.11 19.66 6.42
N THR A 22 10.55 20.46 7.39
CA THR A 22 11.72 20.14 8.23
C THR A 22 11.55 18.82 8.99
N LEU A 23 10.39 18.60 9.61
CA LEU A 23 10.13 17.38 10.37
C LEU A 23 9.95 16.16 9.46
N GLU A 24 9.37 16.37 8.28
CA GLU A 24 9.23 15.34 7.26
C GLU A 24 10.60 14.84 6.76
N TYR A 25 11.51 15.77 6.41
CA TYR A 25 12.88 15.42 6.02
C TYR A 25 13.64 14.74 7.16
N MET A 26 13.50 15.24 8.39
CA MET A 26 14.12 14.63 9.56
C MET A 26 13.61 13.21 9.79
N MET A 27 12.31 12.95 9.65
CA MET A 27 11.75 11.62 9.79
C MET A 27 12.34 10.65 8.76
N LEU A 28 12.39 11.05 7.48
CA LEU A 28 12.96 10.23 6.42
C LEU A 28 14.45 9.93 6.66
N ASP A 29 15.22 10.94 7.06
CA ASP A 29 16.63 10.78 7.39
C ASP A 29 16.80 9.78 8.54
N GLN A 30 16.09 9.99 9.65
CA GLN A 30 16.23 9.15 10.84
C GLN A 30 15.81 7.70 10.62
N TYR A 31 14.87 7.41 9.71
CA TYR A 31 14.48 6.03 9.40
C TYR A 31 15.34 5.36 8.32
N PHE A 32 15.70 6.09 7.26
CA PHE A 32 16.19 5.47 6.02
C PHE A 32 17.64 5.82 5.66
N SER A 33 18.22 6.90 6.18
CA SER A 33 19.57 7.35 5.80
C SER A 33 20.67 6.62 6.56
N ASP A 34 21.91 6.81 6.11
CA ASP A 34 23.11 6.26 6.73
C ASP A 34 23.37 6.79 8.14
N THR A 35 22.84 7.97 8.47
CA THR A 35 22.93 8.59 9.80
C THR A 35 21.77 8.22 10.73
N GLY A 36 20.79 7.48 10.22
CA GLY A 36 19.60 7.01 10.94
C GLY A 36 19.62 5.51 11.23
N LEU A 37 18.42 4.92 11.26
CA LEU A 37 18.17 3.51 11.54
C LEU A 37 18.42 2.57 10.35
N GLN A 38 18.66 3.12 9.16
CA GLN A 38 18.99 2.35 7.95
C GLN A 38 17.96 1.23 7.66
N TYR A 39 16.67 1.56 7.72
CA TYR A 39 15.60 0.61 7.39
C TYR A 39 15.85 -0.01 6.01
N SER A 40 15.88 -1.34 5.97
CA SER A 40 16.24 -2.15 4.81
C SER A 40 15.09 -3.05 4.33
N PHE A 41 13.97 -3.04 5.03
CA PHE A 41 12.77 -3.83 4.74
C PHE A 41 11.49 -3.00 4.83
N GLY A 42 10.60 -3.09 3.84
CA GLY A 42 9.37 -2.31 3.78
C GLY A 42 8.15 -3.18 3.44
N HIS A 43 7.05 -2.95 4.16
CA HIS A 43 5.74 -3.52 3.85
C HIS A 43 4.87 -2.52 3.10
N VAL A 44 4.28 -2.94 1.97
CA VAL A 44 3.33 -2.11 1.19
C VAL A 44 1.98 -2.81 1.14
N PRO A 45 0.95 -2.29 1.82
CA PRO A 45 -0.40 -2.81 1.66
C PRO A 45 -0.93 -2.59 0.24
N ILE A 46 -1.44 -3.66 -0.36
CA ILE A 46 -2.16 -3.62 -1.63
C ILE A 46 -3.58 -3.16 -1.33
N ALA A 47 -3.93 -1.99 -1.86
CA ALA A 47 -5.18 -1.29 -1.60
C ALA A 47 -5.42 -0.96 -0.11
N SER A 48 -6.70 -0.84 0.28
CA SER A 48 -7.08 -0.39 1.62
C SER A 48 -6.81 -1.41 2.73
N THR A 49 -6.54 -0.89 3.93
CA THR A 49 -6.46 -1.65 5.18
C THR A 49 -7.33 -1.02 6.26
N ASP A 50 -7.28 -1.54 7.47
CA ASP A 50 -7.77 -0.85 8.67
C ASP A 50 -7.02 0.46 8.96
N PHE A 51 -5.80 0.63 8.43
CA PHE A 51 -5.02 1.88 8.43
C PHE A 51 -5.20 2.69 7.14
N SER A 52 -6.43 2.73 6.64
CA SER A 52 -6.87 3.57 5.52
C SER A 52 -8.08 4.43 5.91
N THR A 53 -8.25 5.59 5.29
CA THR A 53 -9.36 6.51 5.59
C THR A 53 -10.69 6.08 4.98
N SER A 54 -10.66 5.19 3.98
CA SER A 54 -11.81 4.58 3.35
C SER A 54 -11.48 3.16 2.91
N ILE A 55 -12.52 2.35 2.66
CA ILE A 55 -12.38 1.05 2.01
C ILE A 55 -12.34 1.29 0.50
N TYR A 56 -11.34 0.74 -0.16
CA TYR A 56 -11.18 0.77 -1.62
C TYR A 56 -10.39 -0.45 -2.10
N SER A 57 -10.58 -0.81 -3.36
CA SER A 57 -9.67 -1.69 -4.10
C SER A 57 -9.08 -0.94 -5.30
N TYR A 58 -8.18 -1.57 -6.05
CA TYR A 58 -7.70 -0.98 -7.30
C TYR A 58 -8.62 -1.28 -8.49
N ASN A 59 -9.61 -2.16 -8.33
CA ASN A 59 -10.51 -2.57 -9.40
C ASN A 59 -11.94 -2.68 -8.86
N ASP A 60 -12.56 -1.54 -8.54
CA ASP A 60 -13.88 -1.49 -7.90
C ASP A 60 -15.06 -1.58 -8.89
N VAL A 61 -14.80 -1.65 -10.21
CA VAL A 61 -15.85 -1.81 -11.22
C VAL A 61 -16.31 -3.27 -11.27
N GLU A 62 -17.60 -3.49 -11.02
CA GLU A 62 -18.18 -4.83 -11.00
C GLU A 62 -18.12 -5.50 -12.38
N GLY A 63 -17.64 -6.75 -12.41
CA GLY A 63 -17.51 -7.54 -13.63
C GLY A 63 -16.28 -7.22 -14.47
N ASP A 64 -15.40 -6.33 -14.00
CA ASP A 64 -14.17 -5.95 -14.71
C ASP A 64 -13.06 -7.00 -14.50
N LEU A 65 -13.25 -8.19 -15.04
CA LEU A 65 -12.27 -9.29 -15.00
C LEU A 65 -11.04 -8.99 -15.88
N GLU A 66 -11.23 -8.23 -16.96
CA GLU A 66 -10.17 -7.78 -17.87
C GLU A 66 -9.30 -6.65 -17.29
N MET A 67 -9.64 -6.14 -16.10
CA MET A 67 -8.92 -5.08 -15.38
C MET A 67 -8.82 -3.76 -16.16
N GLU A 68 -9.81 -3.43 -16.99
CA GLU A 68 -9.82 -2.21 -17.81
C GLU A 68 -9.82 -0.93 -16.96
N ASN A 69 -10.39 -0.98 -15.76
CA ASN A 69 -10.52 0.13 -14.82
C ASN A 69 -9.55 0.02 -13.64
N PHE A 70 -8.58 -0.90 -13.71
CA PHE A 70 -7.57 -1.03 -12.67
C PHE A 70 -6.79 0.28 -12.51
N SER A 71 -6.77 0.83 -11.29
CA SER A 71 -6.02 2.06 -10.99
C SER A 71 -5.47 2.09 -9.57
N ILE A 72 -4.23 2.54 -9.47
CA ILE A 72 -3.52 2.83 -8.21
C ILE A 72 -3.53 4.32 -7.87
N ASP A 73 -4.36 5.14 -8.53
CA ASP A 73 -4.33 6.59 -8.35
C ASP A 73 -4.67 7.04 -6.93
N VAL A 74 -5.40 6.21 -6.17
CA VAL A 74 -5.64 6.39 -4.73
C VAL A 74 -4.36 6.47 -3.90
N ASP A 75 -3.29 5.81 -4.36
CA ASP A 75 -2.00 5.76 -3.69
C ASP A 75 -1.04 6.88 -4.07
N LYS A 76 -1.39 7.63 -5.12
CA LYS A 76 -0.60 8.75 -5.64
C LYS A 76 -1.00 10.06 -4.95
N SER A 77 -0.17 11.08 -5.17
CA SER A 77 -0.52 12.46 -4.80
C SER A 77 -1.70 12.96 -5.64
N PRO A 78 -2.63 13.76 -5.08
CA PRO A 78 -2.67 14.29 -3.71
C PRO A 78 -3.50 13.45 -2.73
N LYS A 79 -3.79 12.18 -3.03
CA LYS A 79 -4.64 11.31 -2.22
C LYS A 79 -3.86 10.76 -1.01
N SER A 80 -3.48 9.48 -0.99
CA SER A 80 -2.74 8.95 0.18
C SER A 80 -1.27 9.36 0.19
N ASN A 81 -0.69 9.72 -0.96
CA ASN A 81 0.75 9.99 -1.14
C ASN A 81 1.66 8.80 -0.74
N LYS A 82 1.11 7.59 -0.61
CA LYS A 82 1.85 6.38 -0.23
C LYS A 82 3.00 6.10 -1.19
N ILE A 83 2.77 6.23 -2.50
CA ILE A 83 3.81 5.99 -3.52
C ILE A 83 4.93 7.03 -3.42
N ASP A 84 4.60 8.30 -3.19
CA ASP A 84 5.60 9.36 -3.05
C ASP A 84 6.47 9.14 -1.81
N LEU A 85 5.86 8.74 -0.68
CA LEU A 85 6.62 8.41 0.53
C LEU A 85 7.57 7.24 0.31
N ILE A 86 7.12 6.18 -0.37
CA ILE A 86 7.97 5.02 -0.71
C ILE A 86 9.14 5.46 -1.58
N GLN A 87 8.90 6.28 -2.60
CA GLN A 87 9.97 6.78 -3.49
C GLN A 87 11.00 7.60 -2.72
N ARG A 88 10.56 8.47 -1.80
CA ARG A 88 11.47 9.25 -0.95
C ARG A 88 12.27 8.38 0.00
N ALA A 89 11.66 7.36 0.63
CA ALA A 89 12.37 6.41 1.47
C ALA A 89 13.46 5.66 0.69
N LEU A 90 13.14 5.20 -0.53
CA LEU A 90 14.10 4.52 -1.41
C LEU A 90 15.26 5.44 -1.85
N GLN A 91 14.99 6.71 -2.10
CA GLN A 91 16.02 7.69 -2.48
C GLN A 91 16.94 8.06 -1.31
N THR A 92 16.41 8.08 -0.08
CA THR A 92 17.18 8.38 1.13
C THR A 92 18.10 7.21 1.54
N SER A 93 17.72 5.96 1.22
CA SER A 93 18.52 4.79 1.53
C SER A 93 19.69 4.61 0.55
N SER A 94 20.92 4.56 1.07
CA SER A 94 22.14 4.36 0.27
C SER A 94 22.32 2.90 -0.20
N HIS A 95 21.79 1.94 0.57
CA HIS A 95 21.96 0.51 0.38
C HIS A 95 20.71 -0.16 -0.22
N GLY A 96 19.67 0.63 -0.51
CA GLY A 96 18.38 0.16 -1.01
C GLY A 96 17.55 -0.60 0.03
N MET A 97 16.30 -0.88 -0.33
CA MET A 97 15.35 -1.58 0.53
C MET A 97 14.69 -2.74 -0.20
N LYS A 98 14.47 -3.84 0.51
CA LYS A 98 13.59 -4.92 0.04
C LYS A 98 12.16 -4.61 0.44
N MET A 99 11.23 -4.81 -0.49
CA MET A 99 9.80 -4.59 -0.22
C MET A 99 9.02 -5.87 -0.41
N TYR A 100 7.96 -6.03 0.38
CA TYR A 100 6.93 -7.02 0.16
C TYR A 100 5.55 -6.36 0.22
N ALA A 101 4.61 -6.91 -0.53
CA ALA A 101 3.26 -6.41 -0.59
C ALA A 101 2.26 -7.49 -0.13
N SER A 102 1.17 -7.06 0.51
CA SER A 102 0.09 -7.97 0.90
C SER A 102 -1.26 -7.29 0.73
N SER A 103 -2.24 -8.03 0.21
CA SER A 103 -3.62 -7.59 0.19
C SER A 103 -4.37 -8.05 1.45
N ARG A 104 -5.25 -7.19 1.99
CA ARG A 104 -6.17 -7.55 3.06
C ARG A 104 -7.40 -8.26 2.51
N ALA A 105 -7.91 -7.81 1.37
CA ALA A 105 -9.13 -8.31 0.74
C ALA A 105 -9.10 -8.04 -0.77
N PRO A 106 -9.72 -8.91 -1.59
CA PRO A 106 -9.97 -8.63 -3.00
C PRO A 106 -11.02 -7.51 -3.17
N PRO A 107 -11.27 -7.03 -4.40
CA PRO A 107 -12.40 -6.16 -4.69
C PRO A 107 -13.72 -6.75 -4.18
N ALA A 108 -14.60 -5.88 -3.66
CA ALA A 108 -15.82 -6.32 -3.01
C ALA A 108 -16.70 -7.20 -3.93
N TRP A 109 -16.81 -6.83 -5.21
CA TRP A 109 -17.63 -7.55 -6.19
C TRP A 109 -17.12 -8.96 -6.50
N MET A 110 -15.85 -9.27 -6.19
CA MET A 110 -15.29 -10.63 -6.31
C MET A 110 -15.61 -11.52 -5.10
N THR A 111 -16.29 -11.00 -4.07
CA THR A 111 -16.63 -11.76 -2.85
C THR A 111 -18.09 -12.17 -2.79
N THR A 112 -18.38 -13.26 -2.09
CA THR A 112 -19.72 -13.86 -1.99
C THR A 112 -20.79 -12.94 -1.39
N LYS A 113 -20.40 -11.91 -0.62
CA LYS A 113 -21.32 -10.99 0.08
C LYS A 113 -21.09 -9.52 -0.29
N ASN A 114 -20.38 -9.26 -1.38
CA ASN A 114 -20.01 -7.91 -1.82
C ASN A 114 -19.41 -7.04 -0.68
N THR A 115 -18.48 -7.63 0.07
CA THR A 115 -17.84 -7.00 1.22
C THR A 115 -16.36 -7.36 1.31
N THR A 116 -15.56 -6.49 1.93
CA THR A 116 -14.14 -6.72 2.23
C THR A 116 -13.91 -7.17 3.67
N ILE A 117 -14.97 -7.32 4.48
CA ILE A 117 -14.91 -7.72 5.89
C ILE A 117 -15.31 -9.18 6.00
N ASN A 118 -14.46 -10.02 6.59
CA ASN A 118 -14.70 -11.47 6.77
C ASN A 118 -15.22 -12.13 5.48
N CYS A 119 -14.57 -11.79 4.37
CA CYS A 119 -15.03 -12.15 3.03
C CYS A 119 -14.43 -13.48 2.55
N SER A 120 -15.07 -14.07 1.54
CA SER A 120 -14.56 -15.22 0.80
C SER A 120 -14.81 -14.98 -0.69
N LEU A 121 -13.87 -15.41 -1.54
CA LEU A 121 -13.97 -15.28 -2.98
C LEU A 121 -15.19 -16.04 -3.53
N LYS A 122 -15.75 -15.54 -4.63
CA LYS A 122 -16.68 -16.30 -5.46
C LYS A 122 -15.94 -17.45 -6.17
N GLY A 123 -16.69 -18.49 -6.51
CA GLY A 123 -16.19 -19.64 -7.26
C GLY A 123 -15.18 -20.51 -6.50
N SER A 124 -14.48 -21.33 -7.27
CA SER A 124 -13.43 -22.24 -6.81
C SER A 124 -12.07 -21.92 -7.47
N PRO A 125 -10.95 -22.33 -6.87
CA PRO A 125 -9.64 -22.17 -7.52
C PRO A 125 -9.61 -22.84 -8.91
N GLY A 126 -9.37 -22.05 -9.96
CA GLY A 126 -9.26 -22.52 -11.34
C GLY A 126 -10.54 -22.52 -12.18
N GLU A 127 -11.63 -21.92 -11.71
CA GLU A 127 -12.91 -21.81 -12.42
C GLU A 127 -12.97 -20.63 -13.42
N GLU A 128 -13.13 -20.89 -14.72
CA GLU A 128 -13.04 -19.89 -15.81
C GLU A 128 -13.96 -18.65 -15.68
N GLU A 129 -15.02 -18.70 -14.87
CA GLU A 129 -15.91 -17.54 -14.67
C GLU A 129 -15.22 -16.38 -13.93
N TYR A 130 -14.19 -16.65 -13.12
CA TYR A 130 -13.54 -15.68 -12.24
C TYR A 130 -12.01 -15.57 -12.43
N TRP A 131 -11.42 -16.28 -13.40
CA TRP A 131 -9.97 -16.35 -13.68
C TRP A 131 -9.69 -16.31 -15.17
#